data_AF-K1R919-F1
#
_entry.id   AF-K1R919-F1
#
_cell.length_a   1.000
_cell.length_b   1.000
_cell.length_c   1.000
_cell.angle_alpha   90.00
_cell.angle_beta   90.00
_cell.angle_gamma   90.00
#
_symmetry.space_group_name_H-M   'P 1'
#
loop_
_entity.id
_entity.type
_entity.pdbx_description
1 polymer ?
#
loop_
_entity_poly.entity_id
_entity_poly.type
_entity_poly.pdbx_seq_one_letter_code
_entity_poly.pdbx_strand_id
1 'polypeptide(L)'
;MTVHKVNDVAHEPLVSGSEYKSNNMALPMEDGSSVVILLVADPQIQGYQFEGSIIGPFARWDADNYLRKTFSFAAAHTKPDIVIFLGDLMDEGSQATPNEYRDTYYRFLNIFSHSPNVKRIYIPGDNDIGGEYRDYRTPQKVDRFEKHFEQVDGIIRHEFVDFIKPVAYICNDCMRQDDFSWSVHQRDLTHMHGFMFENISRSAECLTEIMVPTCSYRMGEPHMGYGVAVLDKNGGLHYGILWNPNRYRVLYSYIIVWIFVILVNVICFCCPGVTRCFGRRLVR
;
A
#
# COMPACT_ATOMS: atom_id res chain seq x y z
N MET A 1 -15.78 1.05 1.30
CA MET A 1 -15.63 2.52 1.25
C MET A 1 -16.69 3.19 2.11
N THR A 2 -16.32 3.78 3.25
CA THR A 2 -17.09 4.85 3.92
C THR A 2 -16.13 5.76 4.68
N VAL A 3 -16.13 7.04 4.33
CA VAL A 3 -15.50 8.13 5.06
C VAL A 3 -16.48 8.64 6.11
N HIS A 4 -16.06 8.77 7.37
CA HIS A 4 -16.72 9.63 8.34
C HIS A 4 -15.73 10.57 9.03
N LYS A 5 -16.17 11.83 9.09
CA LYS A 5 -15.52 13.02 9.65
C LYS A 5 -15.27 12.84 11.15
N VAL A 6 -14.02 12.98 11.59
CA VAL A 6 -13.65 13.05 13.02
C VAL A 6 -13.32 14.50 13.36
N ASN A 7 -13.93 15.00 14.44
CA ASN A 7 -13.67 16.32 15.00
C ASN A 7 -12.29 16.36 15.68
N ASP A 8 -11.64 17.52 15.54
CA ASP A 8 -10.33 17.86 16.09
C ASP A 8 -10.15 17.47 17.56
N VAL A 9 -9.04 16.78 17.86
CA VAL A 9 -8.49 16.68 19.22
C VAL A 9 -7.02 17.13 19.17
N ALA A 10 -6.70 17.98 20.15
CA ALA A 10 -5.50 18.79 20.33
C ALA A 10 -4.16 18.18 19.88
N HIS A 11 -3.40 18.98 19.14
CA HIS A 11 -2.00 18.75 18.79
C HIS A 11 -1.07 19.02 19.98
N GLU A 12 -0.23 18.05 20.33
CA GLU A 12 1.07 18.28 20.99
C GLU A 12 2.22 18.14 19.97
N PRO A 13 3.35 18.84 20.16
CA PRO A 13 4.23 19.22 19.07
C PRO A 13 5.15 18.08 18.59
N LEU A 14 5.32 18.07 17.27
CA LEU A 14 6.17 17.17 16.49
C LEU A 14 7.65 17.25 16.91
N VAL A 15 8.18 16.15 17.45
CA VAL A 15 9.63 15.93 17.53
C VAL A 15 10.10 15.33 16.19
N SER A 16 10.89 16.10 15.45
CA SER A 16 11.55 15.64 14.23
C SER A 16 12.59 14.57 14.57
N GLY A 17 12.33 13.32 14.16
CA GLY A 17 13.31 12.23 14.32
C GLY A 17 12.76 10.79 14.30
N SER A 18 11.44 10.58 14.15
CA SER A 18 10.81 9.25 14.25
C SER A 18 10.83 8.41 12.96
N GLU A 19 11.05 9.02 11.79
CA GLU A 19 10.89 8.35 10.47
C GLU A 19 11.94 7.26 10.19
N TYR A 20 13.08 7.26 10.91
CA TYR A 20 14.15 6.27 10.72
C TYR A 20 14.14 5.13 11.76
N LYS A 21 13.22 5.15 12.74
CA LYS A 21 13.20 4.17 13.84
C LYS A 21 12.28 2.95 13.61
N SER A 22 11.33 2.99 12.67
CA SER A 22 10.46 1.83 12.39
C SER A 22 11.22 0.62 11.83
N ASN A 23 12.29 0.86 11.05
CA ASN A 23 13.09 -0.18 10.41
C ASN A 23 14.00 -0.99 11.35
N ASN A 24 14.08 -0.62 12.64
CA ASN A 24 14.81 -1.39 13.67
C ASN A 24 13.86 -2.08 14.66
N MET A 25 12.57 -2.18 14.33
CA MET A 25 11.60 -2.83 15.19
C MET A 25 11.78 -4.35 15.16
N ALA A 26 12.30 -4.92 16.25
CA ALA A 26 12.39 -6.37 16.41
C ALA A 26 10.97 -6.97 16.44
N LEU A 27 10.76 -8.05 15.68
CA LEU A 27 9.48 -8.77 15.69
C LEU A 27 9.31 -9.52 17.03
N PRO A 28 8.14 -9.44 17.68
CA PRO A 28 7.84 -10.15 18.92
C PRO A 28 7.51 -11.62 18.60
N MET A 29 8.51 -12.39 18.23
CA MET A 29 8.33 -13.81 17.88
C MET A 29 8.37 -14.69 19.14
N GLU A 30 7.42 -15.61 19.28
CA GLU A 30 7.57 -16.77 20.17
C GLU A 30 8.36 -17.88 19.44
N ASP A 31 9.35 -18.47 20.12
CA ASP A 31 10.31 -19.41 19.53
C ASP A 31 9.61 -20.59 18.82
N GLY A 32 9.72 -20.61 17.48
CA GLY A 32 9.24 -21.67 16.61
C GLY A 32 7.73 -21.87 16.53
N SER A 33 6.91 -20.92 17.00
CA SER A 33 5.44 -21.09 17.04
C SER A 33 4.61 -19.91 16.56
N SER A 34 5.23 -18.93 15.91
CA SER A 34 4.53 -17.78 15.36
C SER A 34 4.45 -17.84 13.83
N VAL A 35 3.37 -17.31 13.26
CA VAL A 35 3.21 -17.04 11.83
C VAL A 35 3.38 -15.54 11.60
N VAL A 36 4.33 -15.16 10.76
CA VAL A 36 4.58 -13.76 10.39
C VAL A 36 3.89 -13.43 9.08
N ILE A 37 3.02 -12.42 9.12
CA ILE A 37 2.21 -11.98 8.00
C ILE A 37 2.60 -10.54 7.65
N LEU A 38 2.95 -10.33 6.39
CA LEU A 38 3.12 -8.99 5.82
C LEU A 38 1.85 -8.61 5.04
N LEU A 39 1.26 -7.47 5.38
CA LEU A 39 0.01 -6.97 4.80
C LEU A 39 0.32 -5.80 3.86
N VAL A 40 -0.18 -5.91 2.63
CA VAL A 40 -0.02 -4.91 1.56
C VAL A 40 -1.42 -4.42 1.17
N ALA A 41 -1.78 -3.21 1.59
CA ALA A 41 -3.06 -2.59 1.25
C ALA A 41 -2.89 -1.53 0.17
N ASP A 42 -3.88 -1.47 -0.72
CA ASP A 42 -4.09 -0.43 -1.74
C ASP A 42 -2.79 -0.04 -2.49
N PRO A 43 -2.04 -0.99 -3.08
CA PRO A 43 -0.87 -0.63 -3.87
C PRO A 43 -1.26 0.18 -5.11
N GLN A 44 -2.45 -0.07 -5.69
CA GLN A 44 -3.05 0.63 -6.84
C GLN A 44 -2.02 1.01 -7.90
N ILE A 45 -1.35 0.01 -8.46
CA ILE A 45 -0.35 0.30 -9.47
C ILE A 45 -1.04 0.86 -10.71
N GLN A 46 -0.51 1.96 -11.26
CA GLN A 46 -1.20 2.65 -12.36
C GLN A 46 -1.17 1.84 -13.64
N GLY A 47 -2.30 1.86 -14.35
CA GLY A 47 -2.44 1.29 -15.69
C GLY A 47 -2.00 2.26 -16.78
N TYR A 48 -2.72 2.24 -17.90
CA TYR A 48 -2.36 2.93 -19.14
C TYR A 48 -3.47 3.85 -19.69
N GLN A 49 -4.63 3.90 -19.05
CA GLN A 49 -5.83 4.57 -19.55
C GLN A 49 -5.96 6.00 -19.03
N PHE A 50 -5.67 6.25 -17.76
CA PHE A 50 -5.96 7.55 -17.13
C PHE A 50 -4.79 8.53 -17.14
N GLU A 51 -3.56 8.06 -17.33
CA GLU A 51 -2.38 8.93 -17.37
C GLU A 51 -2.02 9.38 -18.79
N GLY A 52 -1.81 10.68 -18.98
CA GLY A 52 -1.42 11.25 -20.26
C GLY A 52 -0.11 10.68 -20.81
N SER A 53 -0.01 10.54 -22.13
CA SER A 53 1.08 9.81 -22.80
C SER A 53 2.50 10.32 -22.51
N ILE A 54 2.67 11.59 -22.15
CA ILE A 54 3.97 12.20 -21.85
C ILE A 54 4.40 11.92 -20.41
N ILE A 55 3.50 12.07 -19.44
CA ILE A 55 3.81 12.01 -18.01
C ILE A 55 3.65 10.58 -17.47
N GLY A 56 2.70 9.82 -18.01
CA GLY A 56 2.35 8.48 -17.52
C GLY A 56 3.52 7.51 -17.42
N PRO A 57 4.43 7.40 -18.43
CA PRO A 57 5.59 6.54 -18.30
C PRO A 57 6.50 6.89 -17.11
N PHE A 58 6.68 8.18 -16.82
CA PHE A 58 7.49 8.64 -15.68
C PHE A 58 6.76 8.42 -14.35
N ALA A 59 5.46 8.69 -14.31
CA ALA A 59 4.65 8.50 -13.11
C ALA A 59 4.58 7.01 -12.70
N ARG A 60 4.36 6.11 -13.68
CA ARG A 60 4.46 4.66 -13.48
C ARG A 60 5.85 4.23 -13.02
N TRP A 61 6.90 4.69 -13.70
CA TRP A 61 8.27 4.34 -13.30
C TRP A 61 8.58 4.79 -11.87
N ASP A 62 8.16 5.99 -11.48
CA ASP A 62 8.38 6.52 -10.13
C ASP A 62 7.67 5.68 -9.06
N ALA A 63 6.37 5.41 -9.29
CA ALA A 63 5.52 4.65 -8.39
C ALA A 63 5.99 3.18 -8.26
N ASP A 64 6.25 2.52 -9.39
CA ASP A 64 6.73 1.14 -9.43
C ASP A 64 8.05 0.98 -8.67
N ASN A 65 8.98 1.95 -8.81
CA ASN A 65 10.26 1.89 -8.10
C ASN A 65 10.12 2.19 -6.62
N TYR A 66 9.25 3.13 -6.26
CA TYR A 66 8.95 3.42 -4.85
C TYR A 66 8.42 2.16 -4.16
N LEU A 67 7.33 1.59 -4.68
CA LEU A 67 6.70 0.39 -4.13
C LEU A 67 7.66 -0.79 -4.07
N ARG A 68 8.43 -1.03 -5.15
CA ARG A 68 9.41 -2.13 -5.20
C ARG A 68 10.46 -1.98 -4.11
N LYS A 69 10.98 -0.78 -3.92
CA LYS A 69 12.02 -0.51 -2.94
C LYS A 69 11.49 -0.65 -1.51
N THR A 70 10.35 -0.01 -1.21
CA THR A 70 9.77 -0.05 0.14
C THR A 70 9.31 -1.45 0.50
N PHE A 71 8.66 -2.17 -0.42
CA PHE A 71 8.29 -3.57 -0.22
C PHE A 71 9.51 -4.45 -0.01
N SER A 72 10.58 -4.29 -0.81
CA SER A 72 11.79 -5.09 -0.64
C SER A 72 12.42 -4.95 0.75
N PHE A 73 12.39 -3.74 1.32
CA PHE A 73 12.86 -3.52 2.69
C PHE A 73 11.93 -4.15 3.73
N ALA A 74 10.61 -3.96 3.58
CA ALA A 74 9.64 -4.56 4.48
C ALA A 74 9.74 -6.08 4.50
N ALA A 75 9.74 -6.72 3.32
CA ALA A 75 9.87 -8.18 3.19
C ALA A 75 11.22 -8.71 3.68
N ALA A 76 12.33 -8.00 3.43
CA ALA A 76 13.65 -8.39 3.94
C ALA A 76 13.75 -8.27 5.46
N HIS A 77 13.09 -7.27 6.05
CA HIS A 77 13.03 -7.05 7.49
C HIS A 77 12.17 -8.11 8.18
N THR A 78 10.96 -8.37 7.66
CA THR A 78 10.00 -9.25 8.33
C THR A 78 10.21 -10.73 8.04
N LYS A 79 10.81 -11.07 6.89
CA LYS A 79 10.95 -12.46 6.41
C LYS A 79 9.64 -13.24 6.57
N PRO A 80 8.54 -12.76 5.98
CA PRO A 80 7.21 -13.24 6.32
C PRO A 80 7.00 -14.67 5.82
N ASP A 81 6.17 -15.44 6.54
CA ASP A 81 5.67 -16.73 6.07
C ASP A 81 4.59 -16.55 4.99
N ILE A 82 3.81 -15.47 5.12
CA ILE A 82 2.72 -15.11 4.21
C ILE A 82 2.75 -13.61 3.89
N VAL A 83 2.54 -13.27 2.62
CA VAL A 83 2.20 -11.91 2.18
C VAL A 83 0.73 -11.88 1.75
N ILE A 84 -0.06 -10.99 2.32
CA ILE A 84 -1.47 -10.80 1.97
C ILE A 84 -1.65 -9.43 1.32
N PHE A 85 -2.25 -9.42 0.13
CA PHE A 85 -2.63 -8.22 -0.59
C PHE A 85 -4.13 -7.99 -0.43
N LEU A 86 -4.49 -6.83 0.13
CA LEU A 86 -5.80 -6.57 0.73
C LEU A 86 -6.78 -5.82 -0.17
N GLY A 87 -6.63 -5.95 -1.49
CA GLY A 87 -7.47 -5.25 -2.47
C GLY A 87 -6.77 -4.09 -3.16
N ASP A 88 -7.44 -3.62 -4.21
CA ASP A 88 -7.01 -2.49 -5.04
C ASP A 88 -5.57 -2.67 -5.53
N LEU A 89 -5.33 -3.83 -6.15
CA LEU A 89 -4.01 -4.22 -6.62
C LEU A 89 -3.57 -3.36 -7.80
N MET A 90 -4.48 -3.16 -8.75
CA MET A 90 -4.32 -2.32 -9.93
C MET A 90 -5.32 -1.18 -9.91
N ASP A 91 -4.88 0.03 -10.22
CA ASP A 91 -5.72 1.24 -10.29
C ASP A 91 -6.81 1.12 -11.38
N GLU A 92 -6.48 0.45 -12.49
CA GLU A 92 -7.35 0.36 -13.67
C GLU A 92 -7.79 -1.09 -13.95
N GLY A 93 -7.62 -2.00 -12.98
CA GLY A 93 -7.80 -3.44 -13.17
C GLY A 93 -9.18 -3.83 -13.72
N SER A 94 -10.24 -3.14 -13.30
CA SER A 94 -11.61 -3.39 -13.72
C SER A 94 -11.90 -2.89 -15.14
N GLN A 95 -11.23 -1.83 -15.59
CA GLN A 95 -11.46 -1.14 -16.86
C GLN A 95 -10.43 -1.48 -17.95
N ALA A 96 -9.31 -2.10 -17.57
CA ALA A 96 -8.23 -2.46 -18.47
C ALA A 96 -8.68 -3.37 -19.62
N THR A 97 -8.12 -3.16 -20.82
CA THR A 97 -8.17 -4.14 -21.91
C THR A 97 -7.37 -5.39 -21.54
N PRO A 98 -7.56 -6.54 -22.22
CA PRO A 98 -6.80 -7.76 -21.92
C PRO A 98 -5.27 -7.59 -21.97
N ASN A 99 -4.75 -6.77 -22.89
CA ASN A 99 -3.32 -6.50 -22.99
C ASN A 99 -2.83 -5.60 -21.85
N GLU A 100 -3.54 -4.52 -21.56
CA GLU A 100 -3.20 -3.61 -20.44
C GLU A 100 -3.24 -4.34 -19.10
N TYR A 101 -4.23 -5.23 -18.89
CA TYR A 101 -4.35 -6.03 -17.69
C TYR A 101 -3.15 -6.95 -17.54
N ARG A 102 -2.78 -7.67 -18.61
CA ARG A 102 -1.62 -8.56 -18.62
C ARG A 102 -0.32 -7.81 -18.33
N ASP A 103 -0.11 -6.67 -18.98
CA ASP A 103 1.12 -5.90 -18.84
C ASP A 103 1.22 -5.28 -17.44
N THR A 104 0.10 -4.79 -16.89
CA THR A 104 -0.01 -4.30 -15.50
C THR A 104 0.19 -5.44 -14.50
N TYR A 105 -0.36 -6.63 -14.75
CA TYR A 105 -0.14 -7.83 -13.94
C TYR A 105 1.34 -8.23 -13.84
N TYR A 106 2.07 -8.29 -14.96
CA TYR A 106 3.50 -8.61 -14.90
C TYR A 106 4.33 -7.52 -14.22
N ARG A 107 3.92 -6.25 -14.33
CA ARG A 107 4.51 -5.17 -13.54
C ARG A 107 4.26 -5.38 -12.06
N PHE A 108 3.03 -5.70 -11.65
CA PHE A 108 2.68 -6.02 -10.27
C PHE A 108 3.57 -7.11 -9.69
N LEU A 109 3.68 -8.26 -10.38
CA LEU A 109 4.54 -9.37 -9.94
C LEU A 109 6.02 -8.98 -9.79
N ASN A 110 6.49 -8.10 -10.67
CA ASN A 110 7.87 -7.61 -10.65
C ASN A 110 8.12 -6.62 -9.50
N ILE A 111 7.14 -5.75 -9.20
CA ILE A 111 7.21 -4.79 -8.09
C ILE A 111 7.27 -5.54 -6.75
N PHE A 112 6.37 -6.52 -6.57
CA PHE A 112 6.23 -7.28 -5.33
C PHE A 112 6.97 -8.63 -5.38
N SER A 113 8.09 -8.68 -6.11
CA SER A 113 8.91 -9.89 -6.19
C SER A 113 9.59 -10.18 -4.84
N HIS A 114 9.43 -11.41 -4.36
CA HIS A 114 10.06 -11.92 -3.14
C HIS A 114 10.36 -13.41 -3.26
N SER A 115 10.88 -14.03 -2.19
CA SER A 115 11.18 -15.47 -2.15
C SER A 115 9.98 -16.31 -2.62
N PRO A 116 10.15 -17.23 -3.59
CA PRO A 116 9.04 -17.99 -4.15
C PRO A 116 8.39 -18.96 -3.15
N ASN A 117 9.07 -19.24 -2.03
CA ASN A 117 8.59 -20.13 -0.98
C ASN A 117 7.61 -19.45 -0.01
N VAL A 118 7.51 -18.12 -0.06
CA VAL A 118 6.58 -17.35 0.79
C VAL A 118 5.19 -17.40 0.16
N LYS A 119 4.20 -17.78 0.96
CA LYS A 119 2.81 -17.90 0.49
C LYS A 119 2.25 -16.51 0.20
N ARG A 120 1.43 -16.42 -0.84
CA ARG A 120 0.76 -15.18 -1.25
C ARG A 120 -0.75 -15.38 -1.20
N ILE A 121 -1.46 -14.37 -0.70
CA ILE A 121 -2.92 -14.32 -0.70
C ILE A 121 -3.33 -12.98 -1.31
N TYR A 122 -4.17 -13.02 -2.34
CA TYR A 122 -4.74 -11.86 -3.00
C TYR A 122 -6.23 -11.80 -2.77
N ILE A 123 -6.71 -10.62 -2.42
CA ILE A 123 -8.13 -10.27 -2.36
C ILE A 123 -8.32 -9.10 -3.33
N PRO A 124 -9.39 -9.09 -4.15
CA PRO A 124 -9.66 -7.97 -5.06
C PRO A 124 -10.32 -6.81 -4.32
N GLY A 125 -10.03 -5.58 -4.74
CA GLY A 125 -10.82 -4.39 -4.44
C GLY A 125 -11.72 -3.99 -5.61
N ASP A 126 -12.40 -2.84 -5.49
CA ASP A 126 -13.28 -2.34 -6.54
C ASP A 126 -12.51 -1.88 -7.78
N ASN A 127 -11.29 -1.38 -7.65
CA ASN A 127 -10.45 -1.07 -8.81
C ASN A 127 -10.00 -2.32 -9.59
N ASP A 128 -10.03 -3.50 -8.96
CA ASP A 128 -9.66 -4.76 -9.62
C ASP A 128 -10.82 -5.40 -10.38
N ILE A 129 -12.03 -5.42 -9.78
CA ILE A 129 -13.18 -6.17 -10.29
C ILE A 129 -14.47 -5.35 -10.47
N GLY A 130 -14.44 -4.05 -10.19
CA GLY A 130 -15.60 -3.17 -10.14
C GLY A 130 -16.39 -3.31 -8.83
N GLY A 131 -17.43 -2.50 -8.69
CA GLY A 131 -18.26 -2.41 -7.49
C GLY A 131 -18.57 -0.97 -7.08
N GLU A 132 -17.92 0.01 -7.70
CA GLU A 132 -18.07 1.43 -7.39
C GLU A 132 -18.85 2.17 -8.49
N TYR A 133 -19.82 3.00 -8.09
CA TYR A 133 -20.62 3.86 -8.96
C TYR A 133 -21.20 3.17 -10.21
N ARG A 134 -20.65 3.46 -11.39
CA ARG A 134 -21.07 2.92 -12.70
C ARG A 134 -20.18 1.78 -13.17
N ASP A 135 -19.11 1.48 -12.45
CA ASP A 135 -18.22 0.38 -12.77
C ASP A 135 -18.71 -0.90 -12.10
N TYR A 136 -19.68 -1.55 -12.73
CA TYR A 136 -20.31 -2.74 -12.13
C TYR A 136 -19.34 -3.91 -11.99
N ARG A 137 -19.47 -4.64 -10.89
CA ARG A 137 -18.84 -5.95 -10.70
C ARG A 137 -19.51 -6.98 -11.62
N THR A 138 -18.78 -7.50 -12.59
CA THR A 138 -19.30 -8.49 -13.55
C THR A 138 -18.58 -9.84 -13.42
N PRO A 139 -19.22 -10.96 -13.79
CA PRO A 139 -18.56 -12.27 -13.80
C PRO A 139 -17.27 -12.29 -14.61
N GLN A 140 -17.21 -11.55 -15.72
CA GLN A 140 -16.02 -11.47 -16.58
C GLN A 140 -14.83 -10.79 -15.88
N LYS A 141 -15.08 -9.75 -15.07
CA LYS A 141 -14.02 -9.09 -14.30
C LYS A 141 -13.49 -9.99 -13.18
N VAL A 142 -14.39 -10.70 -12.50
CA VAL A 142 -14.04 -11.69 -11.48
C VAL A 142 -13.21 -12.82 -12.10
N ASP A 143 -13.68 -13.45 -13.17
CA ASP A 143 -12.94 -14.50 -13.89
C ASP A 143 -11.56 -14.03 -14.36
N ARG A 144 -11.47 -12.79 -14.87
CA ARG A 144 -10.19 -12.19 -15.25
C ARG A 144 -9.24 -12.08 -14.05
N PHE A 145 -9.72 -11.61 -12.90
CA PHE A 145 -8.90 -11.53 -11.68
C PHE A 145 -8.43 -12.92 -11.24
N GLU A 146 -9.35 -13.88 -11.14
CA GLU A 146 -9.05 -15.24 -10.68
C GLU A 146 -8.04 -15.97 -11.57
N LYS A 147 -8.10 -15.71 -12.89
CA LYS A 147 -7.16 -16.27 -13.85
C LYS A 147 -5.72 -15.76 -13.66
N HIS A 148 -5.53 -14.54 -13.14
CA HIS A 148 -4.22 -13.94 -12.99
C HIS A 148 -3.69 -14.03 -11.56
N PHE A 149 -4.56 -13.87 -10.56
CA PHE A 149 -4.19 -13.91 -9.15
C PHE A 149 -4.58 -15.25 -8.52
N GLU A 150 -5.79 -15.31 -7.96
CA GLU A 150 -6.34 -16.51 -7.34
C GLU A 150 -7.84 -16.34 -7.11
N GLN A 151 -8.51 -17.41 -6.66
CA GLN A 151 -9.94 -17.41 -6.33
C GLN A 151 -10.29 -16.31 -5.33
N VAL A 152 -11.40 -15.62 -5.58
CA VAL A 152 -11.84 -14.48 -4.76
C VAL A 152 -12.43 -14.90 -3.42
N ASP A 153 -12.79 -16.18 -3.28
CA ASP A 153 -13.35 -16.76 -2.06
C ASP A 153 -12.65 -18.06 -1.66
N GLY A 154 -13.01 -18.55 -0.47
CA GLY A 154 -12.53 -19.82 0.05
C GLY A 154 -11.70 -19.71 1.32
N ILE A 155 -11.15 -20.85 1.73
CA ILE A 155 -10.38 -20.99 2.96
C ILE A 155 -8.96 -21.43 2.61
N ILE A 156 -7.99 -20.65 3.05
CA ILE A 156 -6.58 -20.90 2.86
C ILE A 156 -5.98 -21.27 4.23
N ARG A 157 -5.53 -22.51 4.37
CA ARG A 157 -4.91 -22.99 5.61
C ARG A 157 -3.39 -22.79 5.57
N HIS A 158 -2.81 -22.36 6.69
CA HIS A 158 -1.36 -22.29 6.87
C HIS A 158 -1.03 -22.44 8.36
N GLU A 159 -0.23 -23.46 8.69
CA GLU A 159 0.05 -23.84 10.08
C GLU A 159 -1.25 -23.98 10.89
N PHE A 160 -1.42 -23.20 11.96
CA PHE A 160 -2.60 -23.19 12.83
C PHE A 160 -3.62 -22.09 12.48
N VAL A 161 -3.42 -21.37 11.36
CA VAL A 161 -4.24 -20.23 10.96
C VAL A 161 -5.05 -20.56 9.70
N ASP A 162 -6.36 -20.37 9.78
CA ASP A 162 -7.28 -20.45 8.64
C ASP A 162 -7.59 -19.02 8.16
N PHE A 163 -7.17 -18.69 6.94
CA PHE A 163 -7.52 -17.43 6.28
C PHE A 163 -8.81 -17.63 5.48
N ILE A 164 -9.84 -16.86 5.80
CA ILE A 164 -11.15 -16.95 5.16
C ILE A 164 -11.32 -15.73 4.26
N LYS A 165 -11.61 -15.96 2.98
CA LYS A 165 -12.00 -14.93 2.03
C LYS A 165 -13.52 -14.91 1.89
N PRO A 166 -14.21 -13.96 2.53
CA PRO A 166 -15.66 -13.87 2.43
C PRO A 166 -16.07 -13.23 1.09
N VAL A 167 -17.12 -13.78 0.46
CA VAL A 167 -17.84 -13.06 -0.60
C VAL A 167 -18.81 -12.11 0.07
N ALA A 168 -18.49 -10.81 0.05
CA ALA A 168 -19.46 -9.79 0.43
C ALA A 168 -20.51 -9.66 -0.69
N TYR A 169 -21.73 -10.15 -0.44
CA TYR A 169 -22.86 -9.86 -1.31
C TYR A 169 -23.39 -8.47 -0.98
N ILE A 170 -23.29 -7.55 -1.94
CA ILE A 170 -24.03 -6.28 -1.87
C ILE A 170 -25.49 -6.65 -1.97
N CYS A 171 -26.21 -6.56 -0.86
CA CYS A 171 -27.65 -6.64 -0.89
C CYS A 171 -28.23 -5.27 -0.51
N ASN A 172 -29.25 -4.86 -1.27
CA ASN A 172 -29.78 -3.49 -1.21
C ASN A 172 -30.48 -3.15 0.12
N ASP A 173 -30.82 -4.17 0.91
CA ASP A 173 -31.63 -4.03 2.13
C ASP A 173 -31.03 -4.68 3.38
N CYS A 174 -29.88 -5.38 3.31
CA CYS A 174 -29.31 -6.10 4.46
C CYS A 174 -28.74 -5.17 5.52
N MET A 175 -28.23 -4.00 5.14
CA MET A 175 -27.72 -3.00 6.08
C MET A 175 -28.75 -1.92 6.44
N ARG A 176 -29.99 -1.99 5.91
CA ARG A 176 -31.06 -1.03 6.28
C ARG A 176 -31.78 -1.40 7.57
N GLN A 177 -31.49 -2.59 8.12
CA GLN A 177 -32.21 -3.15 9.27
C GLN A 177 -31.29 -3.49 10.46
N ASP A 178 -30.10 -2.91 10.52
CA ASP A 178 -29.23 -3.09 11.69
C ASP A 178 -29.44 -1.96 12.70
N ASP A 179 -30.51 -2.11 13.48
CA ASP A 179 -30.76 -1.42 14.76
C ASP A 179 -29.81 -1.96 15.88
N PHE A 180 -28.60 -2.37 15.52
CA PHE A 180 -27.63 -2.91 16.47
C PHE A 180 -26.63 -1.83 16.90
N SER A 181 -26.89 -1.26 18.07
CA SER A 181 -25.89 -0.55 18.87
C SER A 181 -24.85 -1.54 19.41
N TRP A 182 -23.97 -2.06 18.56
CA TRP A 182 -22.80 -2.80 19.04
C TRP A 182 -21.84 -1.84 19.73
N SER A 183 -21.32 -2.22 20.89
CA SER A 183 -20.21 -1.49 21.50
C SER A 183 -18.96 -1.69 20.65
N VAL A 184 -18.57 -0.67 19.88
CA VAL A 184 -17.34 -0.67 19.10
C VAL A 184 -16.24 -0.04 19.96
N HIS A 185 -15.14 -0.76 20.15
CA HIS A 185 -13.92 -0.21 20.72
C HIS A 185 -12.99 0.19 19.57
N GLN A 186 -12.84 1.51 19.34
CA GLN A 186 -11.93 2.03 18.32
C GLN A 186 -10.62 2.47 18.95
N ARG A 187 -9.51 2.05 18.34
CA ARG A 187 -8.16 2.51 18.67
C ARG A 187 -7.53 3.14 17.44
N ASP A 188 -7.04 4.36 17.58
CA ASP A 188 -6.29 5.03 16.52
C ASP A 188 -4.87 4.45 16.42
N LEU A 189 -4.49 4.01 15.21
CA LEU A 189 -3.19 3.42 14.89
C LEU A 189 -2.31 4.35 14.03
N THR A 190 -2.79 5.55 13.68
CA THR A 190 -2.15 6.49 12.73
C THR A 190 -0.73 6.90 13.15
N HIS A 191 -0.45 6.90 14.45
CA HIS A 191 0.85 7.28 15.00
C HIS A 191 1.50 6.14 15.80
N MET A 192 1.15 4.90 15.48
CA MET A 192 1.73 3.74 16.18
C MET A 192 3.21 3.58 15.85
N HIS A 193 4.03 3.50 16.89
CA HIS A 193 5.41 3.06 16.84
C HIS A 193 5.56 1.85 17.76
N GLY A 194 5.82 0.66 17.20
CA GLY A 194 5.85 -0.58 17.96
C GLY A 194 4.74 -1.56 17.54
N PHE A 195 4.45 -2.49 18.43
CA PHE A 195 3.38 -3.47 18.27
C PHE A 195 2.26 -3.23 19.27
N MET A 196 1.02 -3.26 18.78
CA MET A 196 -0.15 -3.54 19.58
C MET A 196 -0.25 -5.05 19.80
N PHE A 197 -0.63 -5.45 21.01
CA PHE A 197 -0.90 -6.84 21.36
C PHE A 197 -2.38 -7.00 21.66
N GLU A 198 -2.97 -8.07 21.14
CA GLU A 198 -4.33 -8.51 21.42
C GLU A 198 -4.37 -10.04 21.55
N ASN A 199 -5.13 -10.59 22.49
CA ASN A 199 -5.31 -12.04 22.60
C ASN A 199 -6.64 -12.44 21.95
N ILE A 200 -6.59 -12.76 20.67
CA ILE A 200 -7.78 -13.09 19.87
C ILE A 200 -8.49 -14.38 20.31
N SER A 201 -7.81 -15.28 21.03
CA SER A 201 -8.46 -16.48 21.58
C SER A 201 -9.24 -16.22 22.87
N ARG A 202 -9.00 -15.10 23.55
CA ARG A 202 -9.66 -14.72 24.80
C ARG A 202 -10.47 -13.43 24.70
N SER A 203 -10.47 -12.80 23.52
CA SER A 203 -11.22 -11.56 23.32
C SER A 203 -12.71 -11.81 23.53
N ALA A 204 -13.35 -10.94 24.31
CA ALA A 204 -14.80 -10.89 24.45
C ALA A 204 -15.47 -10.26 23.22
N GLU A 205 -14.67 -9.71 22.30
CA GLU A 205 -15.12 -9.11 21.05
C GLU A 205 -15.36 -10.22 20.00
N CYS A 206 -16.52 -10.18 19.35
CA CYS A 206 -16.88 -11.13 18.29
C CYS A 206 -16.09 -10.87 16.99
N LEU A 207 -15.53 -9.66 16.84
CA LEU A 207 -14.82 -9.21 15.65
C LEU A 207 -13.83 -8.11 16.00
N THR A 208 -12.55 -8.32 15.66
CA THR A 208 -11.52 -7.30 15.69
C THR A 208 -11.21 -6.88 14.26
N GLU A 209 -11.43 -5.61 13.94
CA GLU A 209 -11.09 -5.03 12.64
C GLU A 209 -9.78 -4.24 12.75
N ILE A 210 -8.86 -4.49 11.82
CA ILE A 210 -7.58 -3.79 11.74
C ILE A 210 -7.51 -3.08 10.39
N MET A 211 -7.47 -1.75 10.43
CA MET A 211 -7.23 -0.93 9.26
C MET A 211 -5.73 -0.91 8.93
N VAL A 212 -5.39 -1.35 7.73
CA VAL A 212 -4.01 -1.36 7.21
C VAL A 212 -3.82 -0.11 6.35
N PRO A 213 -2.76 0.69 6.56
CA PRO A 213 -2.53 1.87 5.74
C PRO A 213 -2.19 1.47 4.30
N THR A 214 -2.56 2.31 3.33
CA THR A 214 -2.08 2.16 1.95
C THR A 214 -0.56 2.18 1.90
N CYS A 215 0.02 1.37 1.01
CA CYS A 215 1.46 1.44 0.73
C CYS A 215 1.82 2.44 -0.39
N SER A 216 0.83 3.05 -1.03
CA SER A 216 0.99 3.87 -2.23
C SER A 216 0.75 5.36 -1.97
N TYR A 217 1.66 6.21 -2.44
CA TYR A 217 1.49 7.68 -2.36
C TYR A 217 0.52 8.19 -3.43
N ARG A 218 0.11 7.33 -4.36
CA ARG A 218 -0.81 7.72 -5.44
C ARG A 218 -2.20 8.09 -4.92
N MET A 219 -2.54 7.58 -3.74
CA MET A 219 -3.77 7.90 -3.04
C MET A 219 -3.81 9.26 -2.36
N GLY A 220 -2.77 10.09 -2.52
CA GLY A 220 -2.72 11.37 -1.81
C GLY A 220 -2.30 11.25 -0.35
N GLU A 221 -1.96 10.04 0.12
CA GLU A 221 -1.64 9.76 1.52
C GLU A 221 -0.13 9.95 1.81
N PRO A 222 0.25 10.89 2.69
CA PRO A 222 1.64 11.08 3.09
C PRO A 222 2.17 9.99 4.05
N HIS A 223 1.31 9.32 4.83
CA HIS A 223 1.68 8.29 5.80
C HIS A 223 1.33 6.90 5.25
N MET A 224 2.22 6.39 4.40
CA MET A 224 2.08 5.06 3.84
C MET A 224 2.82 4.03 4.68
N GLY A 225 2.42 2.77 4.61
CA GLY A 225 3.17 1.70 5.24
C GLY A 225 2.74 0.32 4.78
N TYR A 226 3.33 -0.69 5.43
CA TYR A 226 2.89 -2.07 5.35
C TYR A 226 2.48 -2.51 6.75
N GLY A 227 1.36 -3.24 6.85
CA GLY A 227 0.99 -3.88 8.11
C GLY A 227 1.89 -5.10 8.35
N VAL A 228 2.24 -5.37 9.60
CA VAL A 228 2.89 -6.61 10.00
C VAL A 228 2.11 -7.20 11.16
N ALA A 229 1.71 -8.47 11.00
CA ALA A 229 1.06 -9.23 12.05
C ALA A 229 1.91 -10.45 12.40
N VAL A 230 2.13 -10.67 13.69
CA VAL A 230 2.74 -11.88 14.23
C VAL A 230 1.67 -12.58 15.06
N LEU A 231 1.26 -13.76 14.59
CA LEU A 231 0.25 -14.58 15.26
C LEU A 231 0.94 -15.73 15.98
N ASP A 232 0.60 -15.93 17.24
CA ASP A 232 1.10 -17.04 18.05
C ASP A 232 0.04 -18.15 18.12
N LYS A 233 0.48 -19.40 18.23
CA LYS A 233 -0.39 -20.57 18.41
C LYS A 233 -1.38 -20.46 19.58
N ASN A 234 -1.07 -19.60 20.55
CA ASN A 234 -1.88 -19.38 21.75
C ASN A 234 -2.95 -18.29 21.55
N GLY A 235 -3.09 -17.75 20.34
CA GLY A 235 -4.00 -16.65 20.02
C GLY A 235 -3.44 -15.26 20.32
N GLY A 236 -2.13 -15.12 20.53
CA GLY A 236 -1.50 -13.81 20.61
C GLY A 236 -1.42 -13.17 19.22
N LEU A 237 -1.93 -11.96 19.06
CA LEU A 237 -1.78 -11.15 17.86
C LEU A 237 -0.96 -9.93 18.19
N HIS A 238 0.23 -9.84 17.60
CA HIS A 238 1.03 -8.62 17.60
C HIS A 238 0.89 -7.93 16.25
N TYR A 239 0.24 -6.77 16.21
CA TYR A 239 0.09 -5.95 15.01
C TYR A 239 0.94 -4.68 15.08
N GLY A 240 1.66 -4.37 14.01
CA GLY A 240 2.44 -3.15 13.87
C GLY A 240 2.42 -2.62 12.44
N ILE A 241 2.97 -1.41 12.25
CA ILE A 241 3.04 -0.75 10.95
C ILE A 241 4.51 -0.45 10.62
N LEU A 242 4.95 -0.88 9.44
CA LEU A 242 6.21 -0.52 8.83
C LEU A 242 6.01 0.73 7.97
N TRP A 243 6.19 1.90 8.59
CA TRP A 243 6.04 3.18 7.92
C TRP A 243 7.07 3.38 6.80
N ASN A 244 6.59 3.78 5.63
CA ASN A 244 7.39 4.11 4.47
C ASN A 244 7.81 5.59 4.50
N PRO A 245 8.95 5.95 3.88
CA PRO A 245 9.39 7.35 3.81
C PRO A 245 8.42 8.19 2.98
N ASN A 246 8.11 9.40 3.45
CA ASN A 246 7.21 10.30 2.73
C ASN A 246 7.73 10.64 1.31
N ARG A 247 6.99 10.21 0.27
CA ARG A 247 7.38 10.40 -1.13
C ARG A 247 7.29 11.85 -1.60
N TYR A 248 6.38 12.65 -1.05
CA TYR A 248 6.15 14.03 -1.50
C TYR A 248 7.38 14.91 -1.33
N ARG A 249 8.18 14.70 -0.27
CA ARG A 249 9.46 15.42 -0.10
C ARG A 249 10.41 15.23 -1.28
N VAL A 250 10.46 14.00 -1.82
CA VAL A 250 11.29 13.68 -2.99
C VAL A 250 10.70 14.30 -4.25
N LEU A 251 9.37 14.22 -4.43
CA LEU A 251 8.70 14.85 -5.58
C LEU A 251 8.91 16.38 -5.61
N TYR A 252 8.82 17.05 -4.47
CA TYR A 252 9.14 18.48 -4.37
C TYR A 252 10.58 18.78 -4.75
N SER A 253 11.53 17.92 -4.35
CA SER A 253 12.93 18.07 -4.75
C SER A 253 13.12 17.96 -6.27
N TYR A 254 12.37 17.08 -6.95
CA TYR A 254 12.41 16.98 -8.42
C TYR A 254 11.90 18.26 -9.08
N ILE A 255 10.82 18.84 -8.58
CA ILE A 255 10.28 20.12 -9.09
C ILE A 255 11.30 21.24 -8.92
N ILE A 256 11.94 21.34 -7.75
CA ILE A 256 12.98 22.36 -7.49
C ILE A 256 14.15 22.21 -8.47
N VAL A 257 14.66 20.99 -8.65
CA VAL A 257 15.76 20.71 -9.59
C VAL A 257 15.34 21.05 -11.03
N TRP A 258 14.12 20.70 -11.42
CA TRP A 258 13.61 20.98 -12.76
C TRP A 258 13.48 22.49 -13.04
N ILE A 259 12.94 23.25 -12.08
CA ILE A 259 12.88 24.72 -12.14
C ILE A 259 14.30 25.30 -12.24
N PHE A 260 15.24 24.82 -11.42
CA PHE A 260 16.62 25.27 -11.46
C PHE A 260 17.27 25.03 -12.83
N VAL A 261 17.07 23.85 -13.41
CA VAL A 261 17.57 23.52 -14.77
C VAL A 261 16.97 24.45 -15.81
N ILE A 262 15.67 24.75 -15.75
CA ILE A 262 15.03 25.71 -16.67
C ILE A 262 15.63 27.10 -16.50
N LEU A 263 15.78 27.58 -15.26
CA LEU A 263 16.35 28.90 -14.99
C LEU A 263 17.78 29.01 -15.53
N VAL A 264 18.61 27.99 -15.33
CA VAL A 264 19.98 27.95 -15.88
C VAL A 264 19.95 28.00 -17.40
N ASN A 265 19.07 27.23 -18.07
CA ASN A 265 18.96 27.25 -19.52
C ASN A 265 18.48 28.60 -20.06
N VAL A 266 17.49 29.22 -19.42
CA VAL A 266 16.98 30.55 -19.79
C VAL A 266 18.07 31.61 -19.61
N ILE A 267 18.83 31.58 -18.51
CA ILE A 267 19.95 32.51 -18.30
C ILE A 267 21.03 32.32 -19.37
N CYS A 268 21.39 31.07 -19.67
CA CYS A 268 22.38 30.77 -20.71
C CYS A 268 21.93 31.24 -22.11
N PHE A 269 20.63 31.14 -22.42
CA PHE A 269 20.06 31.56 -23.69
C PHE A 269 19.89 33.08 -23.81
N CYS A 270 19.40 33.75 -22.75
CA CYS A 270 19.17 35.20 -22.75
C CYS A 270 20.46 36.01 -22.51
N CYS A 271 21.47 35.42 -21.87
CA CYS A 271 22.73 36.09 -21.53
C CYS A 271 23.96 35.31 -22.03
N PRO A 272 24.17 35.16 -23.36
CA PRO A 272 25.32 34.44 -23.92
C PRO A 272 26.68 35.10 -23.58
N GLY A 273 26.69 36.33 -23.08
CA GLY A 273 27.89 37.01 -22.57
C GLY A 273 28.40 36.47 -21.23
N VAL A 274 27.56 35.81 -20.42
CA VAL A 274 27.91 35.31 -19.08
C VAL A 274 28.67 33.98 -19.16
N THR A 275 28.36 33.13 -20.14
CA THR A 275 29.09 31.86 -20.37
C THR A 275 30.54 32.06 -20.87
N ARG A 276 30.85 33.22 -21.47
CA ARG A 276 32.23 33.61 -21.84
C ARG A 276 33.15 33.88 -20.64
N CYS A 277 32.62 34.12 -19.44
CA CYS A 277 33.42 34.40 -18.24
C CYS A 277 33.97 33.14 -17.57
N PHE A 278 33.33 31.98 -17.73
CA PHE A 278 33.84 30.71 -17.17
C PHE A 278 34.86 30.01 -18.08
N GLY A 279 34.78 30.20 -19.40
CA GLY A 279 35.71 29.58 -20.37
C GLY A 279 37.09 30.25 -20.51
N ARG A 280 37.33 31.40 -19.86
CA ARG A 280 38.60 32.15 -20.01
C ARG A 280 39.59 32.03 -18.85
N ARG A 281 39.29 31.24 -17.80
CA ARG A 281 40.18 31.09 -16.63
C ARG A 281 41.07 29.85 -16.62
N LEU A 282 41.03 29.01 -17.67
CA LEU A 282 41.86 27.81 -17.80
C LEU A 282 43.02 27.94 -18.80
N VAL A 283 43.23 29.13 -19.37
CA VAL A 283 44.39 29.41 -20.24
C VAL A 283 44.99 30.75 -19.83
N ARG A 284 45.83 30.73 -18.80
CA ARG A 284 46.91 31.69 -18.59
C ARG A 284 47.92 31.12 -17.62
#